data_AF-A0A7W7KNX2-F1
#
_entry.id   AF-A0A7W7KNX2-F1
#
_cell.length_a   1.000
_cell.length_b   1.000
_cell.length_c   1.000
_cell.angle_alpha   90.00
_cell.angle_beta   90.00
_cell.angle_gamma   90.00
#
_symmetry.space_group_name_H-M   'P 1'
#
loop_
_entity.id
_entity.type
_entity.pdbx_description
1 polymer ?
#
loop_
_entity_poly.entity_id
_entity_poly.type
_entity_poly.pdbx_seq_one_letter_code
_entity_poly.pdbx_strand_id
1 'polypeptide(L)'
;MKNDYDINLPDFLTKLLRHIENNGAEIVSCLKRAAQPDFEFPETITPEEERYIKAIIKWLLEVGPTNQRTVARMAVLLMSYIYYDEFHYPQPETGVYDIAGSEFEKLKWVYRYWFNQLEVAEKGSGIEQVFASQDLSELAKDPPENTENFSFSCAGDLLAVDVLTPENTNHLFDEIRDFYSTADIVSANLESTVHPKQPIGRTQSPGKPAQMNTSIEMLNRFNTRAGINFVSTATNHAMDWDADGVKETINSIQAFGSGMKFSGTVRDPEHKESPLYLVSSGAGRTIKVAVLCFTMDLNGYGAPPKDSLVNEVRFNDVKPRPDYSLIERQIAAARRDRADWIIAYVHWGWEFEMYPHVNIREAAREIIARGVDTILGNHAHVSQPAELIPRPDNKQDALVIYSFGDFVSYHPESRNSKLSYIVKFNVTTTRQDSYISALKVLPIYIVNEDLHNGKFNCRIVKFQNVLDNPDAYGLTDIEKSQLPHLRDKVWNEILSPLSKLSPIN
;
A
#
# COMPACT_ATOMS: atom_id res chain seq x y z
N MET A 1 2.06 31.04 -5.52
CA MET A 1 1.05 31.54 -4.55
C MET A 1 0.84 33.04 -4.75
N LYS A 2 -0.41 33.48 -4.83
CA LYS A 2 -1.20 33.89 -3.65
C LYS A 2 -2.30 32.83 -3.51
N ASN A 3 -2.79 32.33 -2.38
CA ASN A 3 -2.48 32.28 -0.94
C ASN A 3 -3.65 31.52 -0.25
N ASP A 4 -3.43 30.79 0.86
CA ASP A 4 -4.43 30.52 1.95
C ASP A 4 -5.26 29.20 1.99
N TYR A 5 -4.64 28.07 2.32
CA TYR A 5 -4.84 27.49 3.67
C TYR A 5 -3.50 27.73 4.33
N ASP A 6 -3.40 28.65 5.29
CA ASP A 6 -2.10 29.15 5.71
C ASP A 6 -1.44 28.14 6.68
N ILE A 7 -1.13 26.92 6.18
CA ILE A 7 0.20 26.39 6.45
C ILE A 7 1.07 27.58 6.13
N ASN A 8 1.70 28.20 7.13
CA ASN A 8 2.82 29.06 6.84
C ASN A 8 3.76 28.10 6.12
N LEU A 9 3.67 28.09 4.79
CA LEU A 9 4.40 27.17 3.94
C LEU A 9 5.87 27.38 4.27
N PRO A 10 6.35 28.62 4.55
CA PRO A 10 7.61 28.82 5.23
C PRO A 10 7.77 28.17 6.63
N ASP A 11 6.79 28.07 7.53
CA ASP A 11 6.86 27.37 8.84
C ASP A 11 6.78 25.83 8.74
N PHE A 12 5.94 25.27 7.87
CA PHE A 12 5.89 23.84 7.59
C PHE A 12 7.10 23.41 6.75
N LEU A 13 7.50 24.22 5.77
CA LEU A 13 8.82 24.10 5.14
C LEU A 13 9.91 24.36 6.17
N THR A 14 9.79 25.25 7.17
CA THR A 14 10.80 25.43 8.25
C THR A 14 10.80 24.26 9.21
N LYS A 15 9.68 23.55 9.40
CA LYS A 15 9.58 22.35 10.24
C LYS A 15 10.09 21.11 9.51
N LEU A 16 9.84 21.01 8.20
CA LEU A 16 10.39 19.99 7.31
C LEU A 16 11.86 20.27 6.98
N LEU A 17 12.26 21.53 6.79
CA LEU A 17 13.65 22.01 6.72
C LEU A 17 14.32 21.79 8.07
N ARG A 18 13.70 22.10 9.22
CA ARG A 18 14.24 21.72 10.55
C ARG A 18 14.35 20.22 10.70
N HIS A 19 13.43 19.42 10.19
CA HIS A 19 13.57 17.97 10.22
C HIS A 19 14.76 17.52 9.37
N ILE A 20 14.97 18.13 8.21
CA ILE A 20 16.11 17.89 7.31
C ILE A 20 17.41 18.58 7.80
N GLU A 21 17.35 19.59 8.67
CA GLU A 21 18.46 20.26 9.37
C GLU A 21 18.85 19.49 10.63
N ASN A 22 17.86 19.01 11.39
CA ASN A 22 18.01 18.26 12.63
C ASN A 22 18.46 16.81 12.34
N ASN A 23 18.06 16.24 11.21
CA ASN A 23 18.67 15.03 10.63
C ASN A 23 19.65 15.38 9.51
N GLY A 24 19.93 16.67 9.33
CA GLY A 24 21.00 17.16 8.48
C GLY A 24 22.33 16.63 8.99
N ALA A 25 22.46 16.45 10.31
CA ALA A 25 23.57 15.73 10.91
C ALA A 25 23.72 14.28 10.39
N GLU A 26 22.64 13.56 10.08
CA GLU A 26 22.69 12.18 9.56
C GLU A 26 23.03 12.16 8.06
N ILE A 27 22.39 13.02 7.24
CA ILE A 27 22.74 13.16 5.81
C ILE A 27 24.18 13.66 5.66
N VAL A 28 24.55 14.68 6.45
CA VAL A 28 25.92 15.17 6.56
C VAL A 28 26.83 14.11 7.19
N SER A 29 26.35 13.22 8.06
CA SER A 29 27.14 12.10 8.62
C SER A 29 27.45 11.08 7.52
N CYS A 30 26.47 10.67 6.73
CA CYS A 30 26.66 9.82 5.56
C CYS A 30 27.59 10.46 4.54
N LEU A 31 27.39 11.74 4.20
CA LEU A 31 28.28 12.49 3.31
C LEU A 31 29.67 12.68 3.90
N LYS A 32 29.81 12.94 5.21
CA LYS A 32 31.10 13.03 5.92
C LYS A 32 31.80 11.69 5.96
N ARG A 33 31.06 10.60 6.11
CA ARG A 33 31.58 9.22 6.06
C ARG A 33 32.07 8.91 4.65
N ALA A 34 31.28 9.20 3.62
CA ALA A 34 31.67 9.08 2.22
C ALA A 34 32.84 10.01 1.82
N ALA A 35 33.04 11.12 2.54
CA ALA A 35 34.17 12.03 2.35
C ALA A 35 35.46 11.60 3.06
N GLN A 36 35.44 10.59 3.94
CA GLN A 36 36.65 10.17 4.63
C GLN A 36 37.65 9.48 3.66
N PRO A 37 38.97 9.59 3.88
CA PRO A 37 39.97 8.94 3.04
C PRO A 37 39.91 7.42 3.07
N ASP A 38 39.42 6.84 4.16
CA ASP A 38 39.27 5.40 4.41
C ASP A 38 37.90 4.85 3.99
N PHE A 39 37.04 5.69 3.41
CA PHE A 39 35.79 5.22 2.83
C PHE A 39 36.07 4.46 1.54
N GLU A 40 35.81 3.16 1.56
CA GLU A 40 35.95 2.29 0.41
C GLU A 40 34.74 2.47 -0.52
N PHE A 41 34.98 3.12 -1.67
CA PHE A 41 34.00 3.15 -2.74
C PHE A 41 33.85 1.76 -3.36
N PRO A 42 32.67 1.41 -3.89
CA PRO A 42 32.50 0.16 -4.64
C PRO A 42 33.54 0.05 -5.76
N GLU A 43 34.03 -1.17 -6.03
CA GLU A 43 35.06 -1.44 -7.06
C GLU A 43 34.66 -0.98 -8.47
N THR A 44 33.37 -0.73 -8.70
CA THR A 44 32.82 -0.18 -9.93
C THR A 44 33.12 1.30 -10.15
N ILE A 45 33.51 2.04 -9.11
CA ILE A 45 33.88 3.45 -9.19
C ILE A 45 35.37 3.59 -9.51
N THR A 46 35.68 4.23 -10.62
CA THR A 46 37.07 4.47 -11.03
C THR A 46 37.75 5.50 -10.12
N PRO A 47 39.10 5.50 -10.03
CA PRO A 47 39.84 6.51 -9.26
C PRO A 47 39.60 7.96 -9.72
N GLU A 48 39.19 8.16 -10.98
CA GLU A 48 38.83 9.47 -11.52
C GLU A 48 37.44 9.90 -11.06
N GLU A 49 36.44 9.01 -11.14
CA GLU A 49 35.10 9.25 -10.61
C GLU A 49 35.12 9.51 -9.10
N GLU A 50 35.91 8.75 -8.34
CA GLU A 50 36.10 8.96 -6.91
C GLU A 50 36.53 10.40 -6.61
N ARG A 51 37.47 10.94 -7.40
CA ARG A 51 37.95 12.32 -7.24
C ARG A 51 36.82 13.34 -7.48
N TYR A 52 36.01 13.13 -8.52
CA TYR A 52 34.87 14.00 -8.80
C TYR A 52 33.78 13.89 -7.74
N ILE A 53 33.47 12.68 -7.29
CA ILE A 53 32.50 12.43 -6.22
C ILE A 53 32.94 13.13 -4.94
N LYS A 54 34.21 12.96 -4.51
CA LYS A 54 34.75 13.66 -3.34
C LYS A 54 34.69 15.18 -3.48
N ALA A 55 34.93 15.72 -4.68
CA ALA A 55 34.80 17.15 -4.94
C ALA A 55 33.35 17.64 -4.86
N ILE A 56 32.38 16.88 -5.37
CA ILE A 56 30.94 17.18 -5.29
C ILE A 56 30.46 17.12 -3.85
N ILE A 57 30.84 16.07 -3.09
CA ILE A 57 30.52 15.94 -1.66
C ILE A 57 31.08 17.14 -0.90
N LYS A 58 32.35 17.48 -1.13
CA LYS A 58 32.98 18.64 -0.52
C LYS A 58 32.24 19.93 -0.85
N TRP A 59 31.87 20.14 -2.12
CA TRP A 59 31.08 21.31 -2.52
C TRP A 59 29.69 21.35 -1.88
N LEU A 60 28.99 20.22 -1.81
CA LEU A 60 27.69 20.11 -1.12
C LEU A 60 27.80 20.46 0.36
N LEU A 61 28.90 20.04 1.02
CA LEU A 61 29.17 20.32 2.43
C LEU A 61 29.62 21.77 2.71
N GLU A 62 30.32 22.40 1.76
CA GLU A 62 30.94 23.72 1.95
C GLU A 62 30.09 24.88 1.40
N VAL A 63 29.41 24.68 0.25
CA VAL A 63 28.88 25.76 -0.60
C VAL A 63 27.47 25.47 -1.16
N GLY A 64 26.96 24.24 -1.04
CA GLY A 64 25.76 23.74 -1.72
C GLY A 64 24.53 24.68 -1.77
N PRO A 65 23.55 24.44 -2.66
CA PRO A 65 22.46 25.38 -2.93
C PRO A 65 21.79 25.90 -1.65
N THR A 66 21.35 27.16 -1.66
CA THR A 66 20.75 27.84 -0.49
C THR A 66 19.49 27.15 0.06
N ASN A 67 18.96 26.16 -0.67
CA ASN A 67 17.80 25.35 -0.30
C ASN A 67 18.23 23.92 0.06
N GLN A 68 18.06 23.55 1.33
CA GLN A 68 18.41 22.22 1.85
C GLN A 68 17.63 21.08 1.20
N ARG A 69 16.40 21.32 0.70
CA ARG A 69 15.66 20.30 -0.06
C ARG A 69 16.41 19.93 -1.35
N THR A 70 16.99 20.92 -2.02
CA THR A 70 17.82 20.69 -3.21
C THR A 70 19.10 19.95 -2.85
N VAL A 71 19.76 20.31 -1.74
CA VAL A 71 20.95 19.59 -1.24
C VAL A 71 20.61 18.12 -0.96
N ALA A 72 19.52 17.84 -0.25
CA ALA A 72 19.10 16.47 0.06
C ALA A 72 18.80 15.66 -1.21
N ARG A 73 18.08 16.24 -2.17
CA ARG A 73 17.81 15.60 -3.47
C ARG A 73 19.11 15.27 -4.22
N MET A 74 20.07 16.19 -4.25
CA MET A 74 21.37 15.94 -4.88
C MET A 74 22.17 14.86 -4.15
N ALA A 75 22.14 14.84 -2.80
CA ALA A 75 22.81 13.82 -2.01
C ALA A 75 22.22 12.43 -2.26
N VAL A 76 20.89 12.30 -2.30
CA VAL A 76 20.20 11.04 -2.62
C VAL A 76 20.60 10.54 -4.01
N LEU A 77 20.58 11.40 -5.03
CA LEU A 77 20.98 11.05 -6.39
C LEU A 77 22.46 10.65 -6.50
N LEU A 78 23.34 11.33 -5.75
CA LEU A 78 24.75 10.96 -5.71
C LEU A 78 24.95 9.59 -5.06
N MET A 79 24.25 9.32 -3.96
CA MET A 79 24.30 8.04 -3.28
C MET A 79 23.74 6.91 -4.15
N SER A 80 22.66 7.16 -4.90
CA SER A 80 22.13 6.18 -5.85
C SER A 80 23.08 5.90 -7.02
N TYR A 81 23.95 6.85 -7.37
CA TYR A 81 24.99 6.63 -8.38
C TYR A 81 26.16 5.82 -7.81
N ILE A 82 26.63 6.14 -6.59
CA ILE A 82 27.71 5.41 -5.90
C ILE A 82 27.29 3.95 -5.64
N TYR A 83 26.09 3.76 -5.07
CA TYR A 83 25.53 2.47 -4.70
C TYR A 83 24.48 2.03 -5.72
N TYR A 84 24.88 1.96 -7.00
CA TYR A 84 23.96 1.72 -8.12
C TYR A 84 23.04 0.53 -7.90
N ASP A 85 23.61 -0.66 -7.65
CA ASP A 85 22.82 -1.88 -7.53
C ASP A 85 21.86 -1.84 -6.33
N GLU A 86 22.30 -1.30 -5.18
CA GLU A 86 21.49 -1.16 -3.95
C GLU A 86 20.26 -0.27 -4.11
N PHE A 87 20.35 0.76 -4.98
CA PHE A 87 19.27 1.72 -5.19
C PHE A 87 18.37 1.39 -6.38
N HIS A 88 18.89 0.73 -7.41
CA HIS A 88 18.15 0.49 -8.66
C HIS A 88 17.53 -0.90 -8.74
N TYR A 89 17.84 -1.80 -7.81
CA TYR A 89 17.23 -3.12 -7.73
C TYR A 89 16.72 -3.40 -6.31
N PRO A 90 15.58 -4.09 -6.17
CA PRO A 90 15.17 -4.67 -4.88
C PRO A 90 16.29 -5.52 -4.30
N GLN A 91 16.58 -5.28 -3.01
CA GLN A 91 17.61 -6.03 -2.28
C GLN A 91 16.95 -7.07 -1.37
N PRO A 92 17.41 -8.33 -1.38
CA PRO A 92 16.83 -9.36 -0.52
C PRO A 92 16.96 -9.02 0.96
N GLU A 93 15.88 -9.16 1.72
CA GLU A 93 15.95 -9.11 3.18
C GLU A 93 16.70 -10.34 3.71
N THR A 94 17.52 -10.14 4.75
CA THR A 94 18.35 -11.22 5.31
C THR A 94 18.09 -11.48 6.78
N GLY A 95 17.40 -10.55 7.45
CA GLY A 95 17.19 -10.55 8.89
C GLY A 95 15.79 -10.10 9.27
N VAL A 96 15.73 -9.17 10.20
CA VAL A 96 14.51 -8.52 10.66
C VAL A 96 14.34 -7.24 9.85
N TYR A 97 13.20 -7.10 9.18
CA TYR A 97 12.86 -5.90 8.43
C TYR A 97 12.77 -4.69 9.35
N ASP A 98 13.61 -3.68 9.12
CA ASP A 98 13.60 -2.45 9.91
C ASP A 98 13.92 -1.22 9.06
N ILE A 99 12.88 -0.64 8.47
CA ILE A 99 12.99 0.62 7.75
C ILE A 99 13.09 1.83 8.71
N ALA A 100 12.49 1.73 9.90
CA ALA A 100 12.39 2.84 10.84
C ALA A 100 13.72 3.11 11.57
N GLY A 101 14.54 2.08 11.80
CA GLY A 101 15.83 2.14 12.47
C GLY A 101 17.04 2.30 11.54
N SER A 102 16.92 2.00 10.24
CA SER A 102 18.04 2.04 9.30
C SER A 102 18.11 3.33 8.47
N GLU A 103 19.18 4.11 8.67
CA GLU A 103 19.44 5.33 7.88
C GLU A 103 19.59 5.06 6.38
N PHE A 104 20.23 3.94 6.01
CA PHE A 104 20.45 3.58 4.62
C PHE A 104 19.15 3.14 3.93
N GLU A 105 18.28 2.40 4.64
CA GLU A 105 16.96 2.03 4.11
C GLU A 105 16.07 3.25 3.92
N LYS A 106 16.08 4.22 4.86
CA LYS A 106 15.38 5.50 4.70
C LYS A 106 15.87 6.25 3.46
N LEU A 107 17.17 6.23 3.20
CA LEU A 107 17.74 6.89 2.03
C LEU A 107 17.25 6.23 0.71
N LYS A 108 17.21 4.89 0.66
CA LYS A 108 16.64 4.15 -0.47
C LYS A 108 15.15 4.42 -0.63
N TRP A 109 14.40 4.46 0.46
CA TRP A 109 12.97 4.81 0.45
C TRP A 109 12.74 6.20 -0.16
N VAL A 110 13.50 7.20 0.29
CA VAL A 110 13.40 8.58 -0.24
C VAL A 110 13.76 8.62 -1.72
N TYR A 111 14.76 7.86 -2.16
CA TYR A 111 15.09 7.73 -3.57
C TYR A 111 13.92 7.17 -4.38
N ARG A 112 13.31 6.07 -3.91
CA ARG A 112 12.15 5.46 -4.58
C ARG A 112 10.97 6.42 -4.65
N TYR A 113 10.71 7.14 -3.57
CA TYR A 113 9.61 8.11 -3.52
C TYR A 113 9.83 9.33 -4.44
N TRP A 114 11.02 9.93 -4.43
CA TRP A 114 11.27 11.19 -5.17
C TRP A 114 11.68 11.03 -6.63
N PHE A 115 12.28 9.89 -6.99
CA PHE A 115 12.98 9.78 -8.28
C PHE A 115 12.62 8.53 -9.06
N ASN A 116 12.56 7.37 -8.40
CA ASN A 116 12.49 6.12 -9.13
C ASN A 116 11.81 5.00 -8.33
N GLN A 117 10.48 4.90 -8.47
CA GLN A 117 9.76 3.71 -8.02
C GLN A 117 10.31 2.49 -8.80
N LEU A 118 10.68 1.42 -8.10
CA LEU A 118 11.40 0.31 -8.71
C LEU A 118 10.47 -0.53 -9.57
N GLU A 119 10.63 -0.42 -10.88
CA GLU A 119 9.84 -1.13 -11.91
C GLU A 119 10.46 -2.46 -12.34
N VAL A 120 11.36 -2.99 -11.52
CA VAL A 120 12.08 -4.25 -11.75
C VAL A 120 11.96 -5.13 -10.51
N ALA A 121 11.98 -6.45 -10.71
CA ALA A 121 12.02 -7.39 -9.60
C ALA A 121 13.45 -7.60 -9.08
N GLU A 122 13.57 -8.32 -7.95
CA GLU A 122 14.85 -8.77 -7.41
C GLU A 122 15.70 -9.46 -8.51
N LYS A 123 16.96 -9.04 -8.63
CA LYS A 123 17.86 -9.45 -9.72
C LYS A 123 18.06 -10.96 -9.74
N GLY A 124 17.76 -11.60 -10.87
CA GLY A 124 17.93 -13.05 -11.05
C GLY A 124 16.83 -13.92 -10.43
N SER A 125 15.78 -13.32 -9.83
CA SER A 125 14.68 -14.05 -9.21
C SER A 125 13.73 -14.75 -10.20
N GLY A 126 13.68 -14.27 -11.46
CA GLY A 126 12.73 -14.75 -12.47
C GLY A 126 11.28 -14.28 -12.26
N ILE A 127 11.05 -13.40 -11.29
CA ILE A 127 9.70 -12.98 -10.87
C ILE A 127 8.92 -12.29 -11.99
N GLU A 128 9.57 -11.45 -12.79
CA GLU A 128 8.94 -10.75 -13.91
C GLU A 128 8.36 -11.73 -14.93
N GLN A 129 9.11 -12.79 -15.26
CA GLN A 129 8.65 -13.84 -16.18
C GLN A 129 7.50 -14.64 -15.58
N VAL A 130 7.55 -14.94 -14.27
CA VAL A 130 6.46 -15.62 -13.58
C VAL A 130 5.17 -14.82 -13.69
N PHE A 131 5.21 -13.52 -13.40
CA PHE A 131 4.03 -12.65 -13.51
C PHE A 131 3.56 -12.50 -14.95
N ALA A 132 4.44 -12.25 -15.91
CA ALA A 132 4.06 -12.16 -17.32
C ALA A 132 3.32 -13.43 -17.84
N SER A 133 3.67 -14.60 -17.29
CA SER A 133 3.06 -15.89 -17.64
C SER A 133 1.70 -16.18 -16.98
N GLN A 134 1.29 -15.40 -15.98
CA GLN A 134 0.00 -15.61 -15.30
C GLN A 134 -1.18 -15.38 -16.25
N ASP A 135 -2.19 -16.22 -16.11
CA ASP A 135 -3.47 -16.13 -16.82
C ASP A 135 -4.62 -16.24 -15.82
N LEU A 136 -5.39 -15.16 -15.68
CA LEU A 136 -6.52 -15.05 -14.76
C LEU A 136 -7.88 -15.31 -15.44
N SER A 137 -7.88 -15.65 -16.73
CA SER A 137 -9.09 -15.73 -17.56
C SER A 137 -10.12 -16.75 -17.05
N GLU A 138 -9.67 -17.82 -16.40
CA GLU A 138 -10.54 -18.83 -15.81
C GLU A 138 -11.38 -18.27 -14.66
N LEU A 139 -10.83 -17.37 -13.84
CA LEU A 139 -11.55 -16.70 -12.76
C LEU A 139 -12.52 -15.63 -13.29
N ALA A 140 -12.30 -15.12 -14.50
CA ALA A 140 -13.14 -14.10 -15.12
C ALA A 140 -14.48 -14.64 -15.66
N LYS A 141 -14.62 -15.97 -15.77
CA LYS A 141 -15.85 -16.60 -16.26
C LYS A 141 -17.02 -16.35 -15.30
N ASP A 142 -18.18 -16.07 -15.87
CA ASP A 142 -19.42 -16.00 -15.09
C ASP A 142 -19.77 -17.38 -14.52
N PRO A 143 -20.33 -17.44 -13.30
CA PRO A 143 -20.72 -18.71 -12.70
C PRO A 143 -21.94 -19.30 -13.43
N PRO A 144 -22.13 -20.64 -13.40
CA PRO A 144 -23.31 -21.28 -13.98
C PRO A 144 -24.63 -20.76 -13.40
N GLU A 145 -25.72 -20.93 -14.16
CA GLU A 145 -27.07 -20.70 -13.64
C GLU A 145 -27.35 -21.61 -12.43
N ASN A 146 -28.04 -21.09 -11.41
CA ASN A 146 -28.37 -21.77 -10.14
C ASN A 146 -27.21 -21.93 -9.13
N THR A 147 -26.23 -21.03 -9.14
CA THR A 147 -25.27 -20.88 -8.03
C THR A 147 -25.69 -19.76 -7.08
N GLU A 148 -25.24 -19.86 -5.82
CA GLU A 148 -25.25 -18.71 -4.92
C GLU A 148 -23.94 -17.95 -5.05
N ASN A 149 -24.02 -16.63 -5.06
CA ASN A 149 -22.87 -15.75 -5.23
C ASN A 149 -22.83 -14.72 -4.10
N PHE A 150 -21.63 -14.44 -3.60
CA PHE A 150 -21.37 -13.35 -2.68
C PHE A 150 -20.30 -12.45 -3.29
N SER A 151 -20.68 -11.24 -3.68
CA SER A 151 -19.85 -10.35 -4.47
C SER A 151 -18.96 -9.45 -3.61
N PHE A 152 -17.71 -9.29 -4.04
CA PHE A 152 -16.67 -8.50 -3.39
C PHE A 152 -16.16 -7.45 -4.38
N SER A 153 -15.93 -6.24 -3.89
CA SER A 153 -15.28 -5.12 -4.59
C SER A 153 -14.20 -4.58 -3.67
N CYS A 154 -12.95 -4.70 -4.09
CA CYS A 154 -11.77 -4.51 -3.25
C CYS A 154 -10.85 -3.44 -3.86
N ALA A 155 -10.42 -2.50 -3.03
CA ALA A 155 -9.45 -1.47 -3.37
C ALA A 155 -8.37 -1.37 -2.27
N GLY A 156 -7.37 -0.53 -2.51
CA GLY A 156 -6.20 -0.44 -1.66
C GLY A 156 -6.28 0.60 -0.53
N ASP A 157 -5.18 1.32 -0.34
CA ASP A 157 -4.91 2.08 0.88
C ASP A 157 -5.73 3.37 1.00
N LEU A 158 -6.38 3.53 2.15
CA LEU A 158 -7.14 4.72 2.57
C LEU A 158 -6.30 5.58 3.52
N LEU A 159 -5.50 6.45 2.92
CA LEU A 159 -4.66 7.46 3.56
C LEU A 159 -5.29 8.86 3.36
N ALA A 160 -6.48 9.08 3.90
CA ALA A 160 -7.11 10.40 3.87
C ALA A 160 -6.44 11.36 4.87
N VAL A 161 -5.26 11.82 4.49
CA VAL A 161 -4.42 12.80 5.18
C VAL A 161 -4.04 13.93 4.21
N ASP A 162 -3.35 14.96 4.72
CA ASP A 162 -2.86 16.09 3.95
C ASP A 162 -3.96 16.85 3.20
N VAL A 163 -4.00 16.76 1.86
CA VAL A 163 -4.98 17.48 1.03
C VAL A 163 -6.35 16.80 0.99
N LEU A 164 -6.45 15.56 1.48
CA LEU A 164 -7.65 14.72 1.43
C LEU A 164 -8.61 15.01 2.58
N THR A 165 -9.10 16.25 2.61
CA THR A 165 -10.10 16.72 3.57
C THR A 165 -11.52 16.57 3.00
N PRO A 166 -12.57 16.65 3.84
CA PRO A 166 -13.94 16.61 3.36
C PRO A 166 -14.26 17.67 2.30
N GLU A 167 -13.72 18.89 2.44
CA GLU A 167 -13.94 20.00 1.52
C GLU A 167 -13.35 19.72 0.13
N ASN A 168 -12.19 19.05 0.10
CA ASN A 168 -11.43 18.77 -1.12
C ASN A 168 -11.86 17.47 -1.81
N THR A 169 -12.78 16.70 -1.25
CA THR A 169 -13.13 15.33 -1.70
C THR A 169 -14.60 15.16 -2.07
N ASN A 170 -15.31 16.25 -2.41
CA ASN A 170 -16.76 16.23 -2.71
C ASN A 170 -17.18 15.26 -3.81
N HIS A 171 -16.29 15.02 -4.77
CA HIS A 171 -16.50 14.14 -5.91
C HIS A 171 -15.58 12.93 -5.91
N LEU A 172 -15.02 12.57 -4.74
CA LEU A 172 -13.91 11.61 -4.63
C LEU A 172 -14.18 10.27 -5.32
N PHE A 173 -15.41 9.76 -5.27
CA PHE A 173 -15.75 8.43 -5.79
C PHE A 173 -16.65 8.46 -7.02
N ASP A 174 -17.14 9.63 -7.45
CA ASP A 174 -18.30 9.73 -8.35
C ASP A 174 -18.14 8.94 -9.66
N GLU A 175 -16.95 8.95 -10.25
CA GLU A 175 -16.67 8.31 -11.55
C GLU A 175 -16.51 6.79 -11.49
N ILE A 176 -16.31 6.22 -10.30
CA ILE A 176 -16.06 4.78 -10.15
C ILE A 176 -17.21 4.04 -9.44
N ARG A 177 -18.24 4.74 -8.96
CA ARG A 177 -19.33 4.14 -8.16
C ARG A 177 -20.10 3.05 -8.90
N ASP A 178 -20.25 3.17 -10.21
CA ASP A 178 -20.91 2.18 -11.06
C ASP A 178 -20.21 0.81 -11.00
N PHE A 179 -18.90 0.81 -10.83
CA PHE A 179 -18.10 -0.39 -10.67
C PHE A 179 -17.83 -0.73 -9.20
N TYR A 180 -17.33 0.22 -8.40
CA TYR A 180 -16.82 -0.05 -7.06
C TYR A 180 -17.91 -0.33 -6.04
N SER A 181 -19.01 0.44 -6.06
CA SER A 181 -20.00 0.48 -4.98
C SER A 181 -21.14 -0.55 -5.12
N THR A 182 -21.04 -1.46 -6.10
CA THR A 182 -22.15 -2.34 -6.52
C THR A 182 -21.98 -3.80 -6.08
N ALA A 183 -21.11 -4.07 -5.12
CA ALA A 183 -20.91 -5.41 -4.53
C ALA A 183 -21.58 -5.51 -3.15
N ASP A 184 -21.82 -6.74 -2.70
CA ASP A 184 -22.32 -7.01 -1.35
C ASP A 184 -21.31 -6.60 -0.29
N ILE A 185 -20.01 -6.85 -0.55
CA ILE A 185 -18.89 -6.36 0.25
C ILE A 185 -18.08 -5.38 -0.59
N VAL A 186 -18.02 -4.13 -0.14
CA VAL A 186 -17.15 -3.09 -0.69
C VAL A 186 -16.09 -2.79 0.35
N SER A 187 -14.83 -2.92 -0.05
CA SER A 187 -13.73 -3.09 0.88
C SER A 187 -12.47 -2.34 0.50
N ALA A 188 -11.74 -1.90 1.51
CA ALA A 188 -10.46 -1.21 1.37
C ALA A 188 -9.57 -1.42 2.60
N ASN A 189 -8.31 -0.98 2.53
CA ASN A 189 -7.37 -1.01 3.65
C ASN A 189 -7.35 0.34 4.37
N LEU A 190 -7.76 0.39 5.64
CA LEU A 190 -7.76 1.64 6.43
C LEU A 190 -6.39 1.84 7.08
N GLU A 191 -5.49 2.50 6.34
CA GLU A 191 -4.10 2.70 6.74
C GLU A 191 -3.88 4.01 7.51
N SER A 192 -4.76 4.28 8.45
CA SER A 192 -4.68 5.46 9.29
C SER A 192 -5.53 5.24 10.52
N THR A 193 -5.11 5.82 11.64
CA THR A 193 -5.98 5.87 12.81
C THR A 193 -7.17 6.78 12.55
N VAL A 194 -8.26 6.57 13.28
CA VAL A 194 -9.39 7.51 13.32
C VAL A 194 -9.68 7.84 14.77
N HIS A 195 -9.04 8.92 15.23
CA HIS A 195 -9.07 9.35 16.61
C HIS A 195 -9.58 10.80 16.71
N PRO A 196 -10.80 11.03 17.24
CA PRO A 196 -11.44 12.36 17.26
C PRO A 196 -10.68 13.46 18.01
N LYS A 197 -9.86 13.08 18.99
CA LYS A 197 -9.08 14.01 19.83
C LYS A 197 -7.63 14.21 19.38
N GLN A 198 -7.15 13.50 18.35
CA GLN A 198 -5.78 13.65 17.85
C GLN A 198 -5.76 14.57 16.63
N PRO A 199 -4.61 15.21 16.30
CA PRO A 199 -4.49 16.05 15.11
C PRO A 199 -4.86 15.28 13.85
N ILE A 200 -5.64 15.87 12.95
CA ILE A 200 -5.96 15.29 11.63
C ILE A 200 -4.76 15.47 10.70
N GLY A 201 -4.50 14.48 9.85
CA GLY A 201 -3.44 14.50 8.85
C GLY A 201 -2.18 13.78 9.31
N ARG A 202 -1.06 14.10 8.66
CA ARG A 202 0.25 13.53 8.96
C ARG A 202 0.98 14.41 9.99
N THR A 203 1.38 13.81 11.11
CA THR A 203 2.24 14.43 12.12
C THR A 203 3.55 13.66 12.20
N GLN A 204 4.69 14.33 12.15
CA GLN A 204 5.99 13.65 12.23
C GLN A 204 6.99 14.45 13.06
N SER A 205 7.49 13.83 14.13
CA SER A 205 8.61 14.38 14.90
C SER A 205 9.95 13.97 14.28
N PRO A 206 11.01 14.79 14.39
CA PRO A 206 12.37 14.40 14.00
C PRO A 206 12.80 13.03 14.53
N GLY A 207 13.28 12.16 13.64
CA GLY A 207 13.77 10.82 13.99
C GLY A 207 12.66 9.82 14.36
N LYS A 208 11.38 10.17 14.18
CA LYS A 208 10.24 9.29 14.43
C LYS A 208 9.48 8.97 13.13
N PRO A 209 8.87 7.78 13.04
CA PRO A 209 7.91 7.49 11.99
C PRO A 209 6.78 8.52 11.97
N ALA A 210 6.18 8.72 10.81
CA ALA A 210 5.00 9.57 10.69
C ALA A 210 3.81 8.92 11.40
N GLN A 211 3.05 9.73 12.11
CA GLN A 211 1.75 9.38 12.68
C GLN A 211 0.66 9.94 11.74
N MET A 212 -0.34 9.12 11.44
CA MET A 212 -1.44 9.42 10.53
C MET A 212 -2.78 9.32 11.25
N ASN A 213 -3.64 10.31 11.02
CA ASN A 213 -4.99 10.31 11.57
C ASN A 213 -5.98 10.87 10.56
N THR A 214 -6.92 10.03 10.15
CA THR A 214 -8.02 10.39 9.25
C THR A 214 -9.21 10.91 10.05
N SER A 215 -9.93 11.89 9.49
CA SER A 215 -11.08 12.49 10.16
C SER A 215 -12.30 11.56 10.16
N ILE A 216 -13.18 11.71 11.16
CA ILE A 216 -14.48 11.02 11.22
C ILE A 216 -15.32 11.29 9.98
N GLU A 217 -15.27 12.51 9.46
CA GLU A 217 -16.03 12.90 8.27
C GLU A 217 -15.52 12.20 7.01
N MET A 218 -14.21 12.01 6.87
CA MET A 218 -13.63 11.20 5.78
C MET A 218 -14.01 9.73 5.92
N LEU A 219 -13.93 9.16 7.13
CA LEU A 219 -14.38 7.79 7.38
C LEU A 219 -15.88 7.63 7.03
N ASN A 220 -16.71 8.60 7.38
CA ASN A 220 -18.14 8.62 7.01
C ASN A 220 -18.33 8.70 5.48
N ARG A 221 -17.47 9.46 4.78
CA ARG A 221 -17.52 9.59 3.31
C ARG A 221 -17.17 8.27 2.63
N PHE A 222 -16.17 7.55 3.13
CA PHE A 222 -15.82 6.21 2.62
C PHE A 222 -17.01 5.27 2.67
N ASN A 223 -17.73 5.25 3.79
CA ASN A 223 -18.92 4.43 3.95
C ASN A 223 -20.09 4.92 3.08
N THR A 224 -20.48 6.19 3.20
CA THR A 224 -21.73 6.70 2.61
C THR A 224 -21.67 7.04 1.13
N ARG A 225 -20.48 7.37 0.58
CA ARG A 225 -20.31 7.74 -0.83
C ARG A 225 -19.72 6.61 -1.67
N ALA A 226 -18.71 5.93 -1.14
CA ALA A 226 -18.08 4.79 -1.80
C ALA A 226 -18.82 3.46 -1.53
N GLY A 227 -19.64 3.40 -0.48
CA GLY A 227 -20.33 2.18 -0.07
C GLY A 227 -19.46 1.21 0.72
N ILE A 228 -18.26 1.64 1.16
CA ILE A 228 -17.31 0.77 1.88
C ILE A 228 -17.95 0.28 3.17
N ASN A 229 -18.15 -1.04 3.27
CA ASN A 229 -18.81 -1.69 4.39
C ASN A 229 -17.91 -2.72 5.09
N PHE A 230 -16.68 -2.90 4.62
CA PHE A 230 -15.61 -3.64 5.31
C PHE A 230 -14.27 -2.91 5.16
N VAL A 231 -13.48 -2.84 6.24
CA VAL A 231 -12.09 -2.35 6.18
C VAL A 231 -11.13 -3.28 6.91
N SER A 232 -9.94 -3.48 6.33
CA SER A 232 -8.80 -3.99 7.10
C SER A 232 -8.25 -2.88 7.99
N THR A 233 -7.97 -3.18 9.25
CA THR A 233 -7.37 -2.24 10.22
C THR A 233 -5.99 -2.67 10.71
N ALA A 234 -5.50 -3.84 10.28
CA ALA A 234 -4.14 -4.26 10.56
C ALA A 234 -3.18 -3.62 9.55
N THR A 235 -2.55 -2.53 9.95
CA THR A 235 -1.53 -1.82 9.17
C THR A 235 -0.37 -1.39 10.06
N ASN A 236 0.74 -0.97 9.46
CA ASN A 236 1.88 -0.37 10.15
C ASN A 236 1.47 0.91 10.94
N HIS A 237 0.44 1.62 10.46
CA HIS A 237 -0.11 2.83 11.08
C HIS A 237 -1.15 2.58 12.18
N ALA A 238 -1.53 1.34 12.45
CA ALA A 238 -2.59 1.02 13.42
C ALA A 238 -2.27 1.51 14.85
N MET A 239 -0.99 1.64 15.19
CA MET A 239 -0.49 2.03 16.52
C MET A 239 0.04 3.46 16.58
N ASP A 240 -0.25 4.31 15.60
CA ASP A 240 0.27 5.68 15.56
C ASP A 240 -0.11 6.53 16.78
N TRP A 241 -1.22 6.22 17.46
CA TRP A 241 -1.60 6.82 18.75
C TRP A 241 -1.69 5.77 19.85
N ASP A 242 -0.78 4.80 19.81
CA ASP A 242 -0.70 3.68 20.73
C ASP A 242 -2.03 2.89 20.80
N ALA A 243 -2.24 2.18 21.92
CA ALA A 243 -3.45 1.42 22.17
C ALA A 243 -4.73 2.29 22.20
N ASP A 244 -4.62 3.60 22.47
CA ASP A 244 -5.76 4.52 22.44
C ASP A 244 -6.21 4.77 20.99
N GLY A 245 -5.26 4.96 20.07
CA GLY A 245 -5.49 5.03 18.62
C GLY A 245 -6.25 3.83 18.09
N VAL A 246 -5.83 2.61 18.47
CA VAL A 246 -6.53 1.38 18.06
C VAL A 246 -7.98 1.38 18.56
N LYS A 247 -8.20 1.68 19.84
CA LYS A 247 -9.53 1.65 20.46
C LYS A 247 -10.45 2.71 19.88
N GLU A 248 -9.98 3.93 19.69
CA GLU A 248 -10.77 5.01 19.11
C GLU A 248 -11.07 4.79 17.63
N THR A 249 -10.15 4.17 16.88
CA THR A 249 -10.43 3.74 15.49
C THR A 249 -11.58 2.72 15.47
N ILE A 250 -11.55 1.72 16.35
CA ILE A 250 -12.65 0.74 16.50
C ILE A 250 -13.95 1.44 16.89
N ASN A 251 -13.92 2.36 17.86
CA ASN A 251 -15.10 3.12 18.30
C ASN A 251 -15.71 3.92 17.14
N SER A 252 -14.86 4.57 16.35
CA SER A 252 -15.25 5.39 15.20
C SER A 252 -15.92 4.55 14.11
N ILE A 253 -15.37 3.37 13.80
CA ILE A 253 -15.98 2.44 12.84
C ILE A 253 -17.34 1.92 13.34
N GLN A 254 -17.42 1.53 14.62
CA GLN A 254 -18.66 0.98 15.20
C GLN A 254 -19.76 2.02 15.42
N ALA A 255 -19.40 3.30 15.52
CA ALA A 255 -20.38 4.37 15.68
C ALA A 255 -21.26 4.59 14.43
N PHE A 256 -20.86 4.06 13.26
CA PHE A 256 -21.71 4.13 12.06
C PHE A 256 -22.89 3.18 12.15
N GLY A 257 -24.10 3.75 12.14
CA GLY A 257 -25.35 2.99 12.10
C GLY A 257 -25.53 2.12 10.84
N SER A 258 -24.69 2.30 9.81
CA SER A 258 -24.67 1.48 8.60
C SER A 258 -24.03 0.09 8.80
N GLY A 259 -23.35 -0.14 9.93
CA GLY A 259 -22.81 -1.46 10.28
C GLY A 259 -21.51 -1.84 9.56
N MET A 260 -20.66 -0.86 9.21
CA MET A 260 -19.33 -1.09 8.64
C MET A 260 -18.54 -2.08 9.52
N LYS A 261 -17.99 -3.12 8.89
CA LYS A 261 -17.23 -4.19 9.53
C LYS A 261 -15.75 -3.90 9.45
N PHE A 262 -14.98 -4.50 10.36
CA PHE A 262 -13.53 -4.42 10.33
C PHE A 262 -12.91 -5.69 10.87
N SER A 263 -11.65 -5.93 10.53
CA SER A 263 -10.82 -7.01 11.06
C SER A 263 -9.36 -6.58 11.04
N GLY A 264 -8.55 -7.13 11.95
CA GLY A 264 -7.11 -6.83 12.06
C GLY A 264 -6.70 -6.15 13.37
N THR A 265 -7.64 -5.49 14.05
CA THR A 265 -7.44 -4.93 15.39
C THR A 265 -8.50 -5.40 16.37
N VAL A 266 -8.14 -5.46 17.65
CA VAL A 266 -9.02 -5.88 18.74
C VAL A 266 -8.97 -4.90 19.91
N ARG A 267 -10.05 -4.86 20.70
CA ARG A 267 -10.05 -4.10 21.96
C ARG A 267 -9.33 -4.82 23.10
N ASP A 268 -9.30 -6.15 23.00
CA ASP A 268 -8.75 -7.05 23.99
C ASP A 268 -7.99 -8.16 23.25
N PRO A 269 -6.69 -8.38 23.56
CA PRO A 269 -5.88 -9.41 22.93
C PRO A 269 -6.49 -10.82 22.92
N GLU A 270 -7.36 -11.16 23.89
CA GLU A 270 -8.05 -12.46 23.94
C GLU A 270 -8.92 -12.74 22.70
N HIS A 271 -9.34 -11.69 21.98
CA HIS A 271 -10.19 -11.84 20.79
C HIS A 271 -9.41 -11.96 19.48
N LYS A 272 -8.07 -11.87 19.50
CA LYS A 272 -7.24 -11.91 18.28
C LYS A 272 -7.46 -13.16 17.43
N GLU A 273 -7.82 -14.27 18.03
CA GLU A 273 -7.98 -15.55 17.33
C GLU A 273 -9.32 -15.71 16.61
N SER A 274 -10.24 -14.75 16.78
CA SER A 274 -11.57 -14.81 16.17
C SER A 274 -11.58 -14.15 14.79
N PRO A 275 -11.83 -14.90 13.70
CA PRO A 275 -12.06 -14.33 12.38
C PRO A 275 -13.31 -13.44 12.36
N LEU A 276 -13.32 -12.47 11.45
CA LEU A 276 -14.57 -11.84 11.04
C LEU A 276 -15.29 -12.78 10.06
N TYR A 277 -16.59 -12.98 10.25
CA TYR A 277 -17.41 -13.70 9.28
C TYR A 277 -18.32 -12.72 8.52
N LEU A 278 -18.15 -12.67 7.20
CA LEU A 278 -19.08 -12.02 6.28
C LEU A 278 -20.04 -13.08 5.77
N VAL A 279 -21.34 -12.77 5.81
CA VAL A 279 -22.38 -13.75 5.54
C VAL A 279 -23.38 -13.17 4.55
N SER A 280 -23.58 -13.86 3.43
CA SER A 280 -24.68 -13.59 2.51
C SER A 280 -25.68 -14.74 2.58
N SER A 281 -26.97 -14.42 2.61
CA SER A 281 -28.06 -15.41 2.61
C SER A 281 -28.95 -15.16 1.40
N GLY A 282 -28.87 -16.05 0.41
CA GLY A 282 -29.55 -15.97 -0.88
C GLY A 282 -30.63 -17.03 -1.07
N ALA A 283 -30.82 -17.48 -2.32
CA ALA A 283 -31.93 -18.28 -2.83
C ALA A 283 -31.98 -19.76 -2.34
N GLY A 284 -31.64 -19.99 -1.07
CA GLY A 284 -31.76 -21.27 -0.38
C GLY A 284 -30.49 -21.72 0.35
N ARG A 285 -29.37 -21.00 0.21
CA ARG A 285 -28.13 -21.27 0.94
C ARG A 285 -27.47 -19.98 1.45
N THR A 286 -26.81 -20.13 2.59
CA THR A 286 -25.95 -19.12 3.19
C THR A 286 -24.50 -19.36 2.75
N ILE A 287 -23.83 -18.32 2.25
CA ILE A 287 -22.37 -18.32 2.01
C ILE A 287 -21.71 -17.59 3.18
N LYS A 288 -20.75 -18.25 3.82
CA LYS A 288 -19.95 -17.70 4.91
C LYS A 288 -18.50 -17.55 4.49
N VAL A 289 -18.01 -16.32 4.47
CA VAL A 289 -16.60 -16.01 4.18
C VAL A 289 -15.92 -15.56 5.46
N ALA A 290 -14.85 -16.24 5.85
CA ALA A 290 -13.98 -15.80 6.94
C ALA A 290 -12.96 -14.79 6.40
N VAL A 291 -12.79 -13.68 7.09
CA VAL A 291 -11.86 -12.61 6.73
C VAL A 291 -10.84 -12.41 7.83
N LEU A 292 -9.58 -12.61 7.46
CA LEU A 292 -8.40 -12.50 8.32
C LEU A 292 -7.60 -11.28 7.88
N CYS A 293 -7.13 -10.43 8.79
CA CYS A 293 -6.34 -9.25 8.43
C CYS A 293 -5.07 -9.20 9.25
N PHE A 294 -3.94 -8.90 8.59
CA PHE A 294 -2.62 -8.90 9.19
C PHE A 294 -1.73 -7.76 8.66
N THR A 295 -0.79 -7.31 9.48
CA THR A 295 0.28 -6.37 9.10
C THR A 295 1.66 -6.95 9.36
N MET A 296 2.64 -6.57 8.55
CA MET A 296 4.04 -6.96 8.68
C MET A 296 4.76 -6.27 9.84
N ASP A 297 4.38 -5.05 10.19
CA ASP A 297 4.94 -4.32 11.33
C ASP A 297 3.98 -3.25 11.86
N LEU A 298 4.49 -2.42 12.78
CA LEU A 298 3.77 -1.33 13.46
C LEU A 298 4.62 -0.05 13.51
N ASN A 299 5.46 0.21 12.50
CA ASN A 299 6.38 1.36 12.48
C ASN A 299 7.24 1.51 13.76
N GLY A 300 7.58 0.41 14.43
CA GLY A 300 8.34 0.41 15.68
C GLY A 300 7.54 0.72 16.97
N TYR A 301 6.21 0.85 16.90
CA TYR A 301 5.32 1.06 18.05
C TYR A 301 4.78 -0.25 18.68
N GLY A 302 5.39 -1.40 18.35
CA GLY A 302 4.87 -2.71 18.75
C GLY A 302 4.98 -3.02 20.25
N ALA A 303 3.93 -3.61 20.80
CA ALA A 303 3.97 -4.34 22.08
C ALA A 303 4.37 -5.80 21.84
N PRO A 304 4.82 -6.56 22.87
CA PRO A 304 4.99 -8.00 22.74
C PRO A 304 3.72 -8.66 22.16
N PRO A 305 3.83 -9.71 21.31
CA PRO A 305 2.69 -10.25 20.55
C PRO A 305 1.43 -10.57 21.36
N LYS A 306 1.62 -11.04 22.60
CA LYS A 306 0.56 -11.36 23.58
C LYS A 306 -0.29 -10.15 23.98
N ASP A 307 0.32 -8.98 24.11
CA ASP A 307 -0.33 -7.77 24.63
C ASP A 307 -0.70 -6.78 23.51
N SER A 308 -0.27 -7.05 22.27
CA SER A 308 -0.58 -6.24 21.11
C SER A 308 -2.09 -6.27 20.82
N LEU A 309 -2.63 -5.14 20.34
CA LEU A 309 -4.03 -5.00 19.90
C LEU A 309 -4.20 -5.17 18.39
N VAL A 310 -3.09 -5.42 17.67
CA VAL A 310 -3.05 -5.54 16.21
C VAL A 310 -2.59 -6.95 15.83
N ASN A 311 -3.18 -7.51 14.79
CA ASN A 311 -2.76 -8.79 14.22
C ASN A 311 -1.47 -8.60 13.41
N GLU A 312 -0.35 -8.61 14.10
CA GLU A 312 0.98 -8.51 13.49
C GLU A 312 1.52 -9.91 13.15
N VAL A 313 1.98 -10.07 11.91
CA VAL A 313 2.74 -11.24 11.44
C VAL A 313 3.87 -10.69 10.59
N ARG A 314 5.11 -10.85 11.04
CA ARG A 314 6.32 -10.26 10.47
C ARG A 314 6.71 -10.83 9.09
N PHE A 315 5.84 -10.71 8.08
CA PHE A 315 6.00 -11.33 6.74
C PHE A 315 7.30 -10.94 6.03
N ASN A 316 7.77 -9.72 6.27
CA ASN A 316 8.98 -9.19 5.66
C ASN A 316 10.25 -9.79 6.27
N ASP A 317 10.19 -10.34 7.50
CA ASP A 317 11.37 -10.93 8.14
C ASP A 317 11.81 -12.22 7.44
N VAL A 318 13.12 -12.43 7.36
CA VAL A 318 13.73 -13.66 6.86
C VAL A 318 14.37 -14.46 7.99
N LYS A 319 14.97 -13.77 8.97
CA LYS A 319 15.57 -14.39 10.17
C LYS A 319 15.26 -13.56 11.43
N PRO A 320 14.52 -14.11 12.41
CA PRO A 320 13.83 -15.40 12.37
C PRO A 320 12.75 -15.45 11.27
N ARG A 321 12.31 -16.66 10.89
CA ARG A 321 11.19 -16.79 9.95
C ARG A 321 9.90 -16.22 10.58
N PRO A 322 8.94 -15.74 9.76
CA PRO A 322 7.67 -15.26 10.26
C PRO A 322 6.93 -16.33 11.08
N ASP A 323 6.31 -15.93 12.20
CA ASP A 323 5.45 -16.81 12.99
C ASP A 323 4.02 -16.80 12.45
N TYR A 324 3.63 -17.89 11.79
CA TYR A 324 2.30 -18.07 11.22
C TYR A 324 1.26 -18.62 12.21
N SER A 325 1.59 -18.78 13.49
CA SER A 325 0.73 -19.45 14.46
C SER A 325 -0.63 -18.76 14.66
N LEU A 326 -0.67 -17.42 14.61
CA LEU A 326 -1.93 -16.66 14.68
C LEU A 326 -2.84 -16.98 13.47
N ILE A 327 -2.24 -17.05 12.27
CA ILE A 327 -2.96 -17.40 11.04
C ILE A 327 -3.53 -18.81 11.14
N GLU A 328 -2.73 -19.77 11.61
CA GLU A 328 -3.18 -21.15 11.82
C GLU A 328 -4.37 -21.25 12.78
N ARG A 329 -4.34 -20.51 13.90
CA ARG A 329 -5.44 -20.48 14.87
C ARG A 329 -6.71 -19.86 14.29
N GLN A 330 -6.60 -18.76 13.55
CA GLN A 330 -7.74 -18.14 12.88
C GLN A 330 -8.32 -19.04 11.76
N ILE A 331 -7.49 -19.72 10.97
CA ILE A 331 -7.94 -20.71 9.98
C ILE A 331 -8.65 -21.88 10.67
N ALA A 332 -8.11 -22.38 11.78
CA ALA A 332 -8.74 -23.45 12.54
C ALA A 332 -10.13 -23.03 13.06
N ALA A 333 -10.27 -21.80 13.55
CA ALA A 333 -11.57 -21.23 13.93
C ALA A 333 -12.52 -21.14 12.73
N ALA A 334 -12.06 -20.62 11.59
CA ALA A 334 -12.86 -20.51 10.36
C ALA A 334 -13.38 -21.87 9.88
N ARG A 335 -12.52 -22.90 9.91
CA ARG A 335 -12.89 -24.28 9.56
C ARG A 335 -13.88 -24.88 10.55
N ARG A 336 -13.65 -24.72 11.85
CA ARG A 336 -14.57 -25.17 12.91
C ARG A 336 -15.96 -24.56 12.73
N ASP A 337 -16.00 -23.28 12.37
CA ASP A 337 -17.25 -22.53 12.20
C ASP A 337 -17.84 -22.69 10.78
N ARG A 338 -17.26 -23.58 9.96
CA ARG A 338 -17.69 -23.97 8.61
C ARG A 338 -17.78 -22.77 7.66
N ALA A 339 -16.71 -21.98 7.58
CA ALA A 339 -16.56 -21.03 6.49
C ALA A 339 -16.47 -21.76 5.13
N ASP A 340 -17.16 -21.24 4.12
CA ASP A 340 -17.13 -21.74 2.74
C ASP A 340 -15.87 -21.23 2.00
N TRP A 341 -15.32 -20.08 2.43
CA TRP A 341 -14.13 -19.45 1.85
C TRP A 341 -13.37 -18.63 2.89
N ILE A 342 -12.03 -18.55 2.78
CA ILE A 342 -11.15 -17.80 3.68
C ILE A 342 -10.34 -16.78 2.86
N ILE A 343 -10.54 -15.50 3.15
CA ILE A 343 -9.79 -14.38 2.56
C ILE A 343 -8.84 -13.80 3.60
N ALA A 344 -7.57 -13.63 3.24
CA ALA A 344 -6.61 -12.88 4.04
C ALA A 344 -6.34 -11.51 3.40
N TYR A 345 -6.56 -10.44 4.15
CA TYR A 345 -5.99 -9.12 3.86
C TYR A 345 -4.62 -9.02 4.53
N VAL A 346 -3.62 -8.60 3.77
CA VAL A 346 -2.23 -8.57 4.23
C VAL A 346 -1.59 -7.24 3.88
N HIS A 347 -1.04 -6.58 4.88
CA HIS A 347 -0.29 -5.34 4.74
C HIS A 347 1.19 -5.69 4.85
N TRP A 348 1.93 -5.65 3.72
CA TRP A 348 3.26 -6.29 3.63
C TRP A 348 4.15 -5.75 2.50
N GLY A 349 5.40 -6.20 2.45
CA GLY A 349 6.32 -5.85 1.37
C GLY A 349 6.96 -4.48 1.56
N TRP A 350 7.41 -3.87 0.46
CA TRP A 350 8.20 -2.64 0.46
C TRP A 350 7.50 -1.54 -0.32
N GLU A 351 7.48 -0.34 0.26
CA GLU A 351 6.94 0.84 -0.40
C GLU A 351 7.71 1.19 -1.69
N PHE A 352 6.95 1.50 -2.73
CA PHE A 352 7.39 1.97 -4.05
C PHE A 352 8.18 0.95 -4.88
N GLU A 353 7.97 -0.34 -4.63
CA GLU A 353 8.52 -1.42 -5.44
C GLU A 353 7.38 -2.16 -6.17
N MET A 354 7.47 -2.25 -7.49
CA MET A 354 6.37 -2.70 -8.36
C MET A 354 6.21 -4.23 -8.43
N TYR A 355 7.14 -4.97 -7.85
CA TYR A 355 7.08 -6.42 -7.71
C TYR A 355 7.27 -6.82 -6.26
N PRO A 356 6.56 -7.85 -5.77
CA PRO A 356 6.82 -8.40 -4.46
C PRO A 356 8.21 -9.05 -4.42
N HIS A 357 8.88 -8.96 -3.27
CA HIS A 357 10.13 -9.66 -3.02
C HIS A 357 9.93 -11.19 -2.99
N VAL A 358 11.03 -11.94 -3.16
CA VAL A 358 11.00 -13.41 -3.11
C VAL A 358 10.38 -13.91 -1.80
N ASN A 359 10.78 -13.36 -0.65
CA ASN A 359 10.26 -13.78 0.65
C ASN A 359 8.76 -13.49 0.84
N ILE A 360 8.22 -12.42 0.23
CA ILE A 360 6.78 -12.12 0.26
C ILE A 360 5.99 -13.12 -0.57
N ARG A 361 6.53 -13.54 -1.73
CA ARG A 361 5.93 -14.62 -2.52
C ARG A 361 5.94 -15.95 -1.77
N GLU A 362 7.02 -16.25 -1.06
CA GLU A 362 7.09 -17.43 -0.19
C GLU A 362 6.11 -17.33 0.98
N ALA A 363 5.96 -16.16 1.60
CA ALA A 363 4.95 -15.93 2.63
C ALA A 363 3.52 -16.15 2.10
N ALA A 364 3.21 -15.71 0.89
CA ALA A 364 1.92 -15.99 0.24
C ALA A 364 1.68 -17.51 0.10
N ARG A 365 2.69 -18.27 -0.36
CA ARG A 365 2.62 -19.73 -0.44
C ARG A 365 2.39 -20.39 0.91
N GLU A 366 3.09 -19.95 1.95
CA GLU A 366 2.95 -20.46 3.31
C GLU A 366 1.53 -20.21 3.87
N ILE A 367 0.95 -19.04 3.64
CA ILE A 367 -0.41 -18.70 4.08
C ILE A 367 -1.46 -19.56 3.34
N ILE A 368 -1.30 -19.71 2.02
CA ILE A 368 -2.20 -20.53 1.18
C ILE A 368 -2.11 -22.00 1.56
N ALA A 369 -0.89 -22.52 1.78
CA ALA A 369 -0.68 -23.91 2.18
C ALA A 369 -1.37 -24.26 3.51
N ARG A 370 -1.61 -23.28 4.38
CA ARG A 370 -2.34 -23.46 5.64
C ARG A 370 -3.85 -23.45 5.47
N GLY A 371 -4.36 -22.92 4.37
CA GLY A 371 -5.78 -22.97 4.01
C GLY A 371 -6.45 -21.63 3.77
N VAL A 372 -5.70 -20.57 3.47
CA VAL A 372 -6.28 -19.35 2.90
C VAL A 372 -6.55 -19.58 1.41
N ASP A 373 -7.72 -19.15 0.95
CA ASP A 373 -8.19 -19.37 -0.41
C ASP A 373 -7.94 -18.15 -1.32
N THR A 374 -7.76 -16.96 -0.74
CA THR A 374 -7.50 -15.71 -1.46
C THR A 374 -6.70 -14.76 -0.59
N ILE A 375 -5.70 -14.09 -1.17
CA ILE A 375 -4.90 -13.07 -0.51
C ILE A 375 -5.10 -11.72 -1.21
N LEU A 376 -5.41 -10.70 -0.42
CA LEU A 376 -5.66 -9.33 -0.85
C LEU A 376 -4.67 -8.39 -0.14
N GLY A 377 -3.58 -8.08 -0.83
CA GLY A 377 -2.43 -7.36 -0.29
C GLY A 377 -2.45 -5.85 -0.52
N ASN A 378 -1.72 -5.12 0.31
CA ASN A 378 -1.54 -3.65 0.32
C ASN A 378 -0.19 -3.26 0.93
N HIS A 379 0.05 -1.97 1.21
CA HIS A 379 1.26 -1.33 1.79
C HIS A 379 2.24 -0.77 0.76
N ALA A 380 2.44 -1.41 -0.40
CA ALA A 380 3.50 -0.99 -1.30
C ALA A 380 3.30 0.44 -1.88
N HIS A 381 2.14 1.08 -1.67
CA HIS A 381 1.71 2.36 -2.25
C HIS A 381 1.81 2.46 -3.78
N VAL A 382 2.05 1.32 -4.42
CA VAL A 382 2.04 1.11 -5.86
C VAL A 382 1.31 -0.19 -6.14
N SER A 383 0.66 -0.27 -7.29
CA SER A 383 0.03 -1.48 -7.76
C SER A 383 1.06 -2.56 -8.10
N GLN A 384 0.87 -3.76 -7.57
CA GLN A 384 1.67 -4.94 -7.90
C GLN A 384 0.83 -5.97 -8.68
N PRO A 385 1.46 -6.83 -9.49
CA PRO A 385 0.76 -7.84 -10.26
C PRO A 385 0.08 -8.91 -9.40
N ALA A 386 -0.84 -9.64 -10.01
CA ALA A 386 -1.55 -10.76 -9.39
C ALA A 386 -0.93 -12.12 -9.77
N GLU A 387 -1.05 -13.11 -8.89
CA GLU A 387 -0.56 -14.48 -9.09
C GLU A 387 -1.68 -15.49 -8.75
N LEU A 388 -1.74 -16.58 -9.52
CA LEU A 388 -2.44 -17.80 -9.14
C LEU A 388 -1.44 -18.77 -8.52
N ILE A 389 -1.72 -19.17 -7.28
CA ILE A 389 -0.89 -20.13 -6.56
C ILE A 389 -1.67 -21.44 -6.38
N PRO A 390 -1.12 -22.58 -6.82
CA PRO A 390 -1.76 -23.88 -6.62
C PRO A 390 -2.03 -24.16 -5.15
N ARG A 391 -3.25 -24.62 -4.84
CA ARG A 391 -3.63 -25.03 -3.49
C ARG A 391 -3.34 -26.50 -3.23
N PRO A 392 -2.89 -26.89 -2.01
CA PRO A 392 -2.61 -28.30 -1.69
C PRO A 392 -3.82 -29.23 -1.75
N ASP A 393 -5.04 -28.69 -1.66
CA ASP A 393 -6.29 -29.45 -1.68
C ASP A 393 -6.81 -29.71 -3.11
N ASN A 394 -6.06 -29.32 -4.15
CA ASN A 394 -6.42 -29.43 -5.56
C ASN A 394 -7.73 -28.74 -5.95
N LYS A 395 -8.19 -27.77 -5.16
CA LYS A 395 -9.25 -26.86 -5.59
C LYS A 395 -8.68 -25.77 -6.50
N GLN A 396 -9.55 -24.91 -7.05
CA GLN A 396 -9.15 -23.76 -7.88
C GLN A 396 -7.95 -23.02 -7.28
N ASP A 397 -6.94 -22.67 -8.07
CA ASP A 397 -5.77 -21.95 -7.57
C ASP A 397 -6.16 -20.68 -6.80
N ALA A 398 -5.40 -20.39 -5.74
CA ALA A 398 -5.65 -19.22 -4.90
C ALA A 398 -5.25 -17.95 -5.65
N LEU A 399 -6.16 -16.97 -5.69
CA LEU A 399 -5.87 -15.63 -6.19
C LEU A 399 -5.05 -14.87 -5.15
N VAL A 400 -3.91 -14.34 -5.56
CA VAL A 400 -3.05 -13.45 -4.77
C VAL A 400 -2.96 -12.12 -5.47
N ILE A 401 -3.52 -11.08 -4.86
CA ILE A 401 -3.22 -9.69 -5.15
C ILE A 401 -2.13 -9.25 -4.17
N TYR A 402 -0.93 -8.89 -4.64
CA TYR A 402 0.16 -8.54 -3.72
C TYR A 402 0.04 -7.12 -3.15
N SER A 403 -0.41 -6.17 -3.98
CA SER A 403 -0.71 -4.79 -3.57
C SER A 403 -1.68 -4.17 -4.57
N PHE A 404 -2.83 -3.70 -4.10
CA PHE A 404 -3.69 -2.83 -4.91
C PHE A 404 -3.01 -1.49 -5.21
N GLY A 405 -2.14 -1.03 -4.31
CA GLY A 405 -1.58 0.32 -4.30
C GLY A 405 -2.50 1.29 -3.56
N ASP A 406 -2.26 2.59 -3.75
CA ASP A 406 -3.08 3.61 -3.12
C ASP A 406 -4.51 3.59 -3.66
N PHE A 407 -5.49 3.91 -2.82
CA PHE A 407 -6.86 4.20 -3.26
C PHE A 407 -7.26 5.64 -2.97
N VAL A 408 -7.00 6.11 -1.74
CA VAL A 408 -7.17 7.50 -1.31
C VAL A 408 -5.85 7.95 -0.71
N SER A 409 -4.99 8.62 -1.48
CA SER A 409 -3.68 9.09 -1.01
C SER A 409 -3.25 10.42 -1.64
N TYR A 410 -2.17 10.99 -1.10
CA TYR A 410 -1.50 12.15 -1.68
C TYR A 410 0.02 11.92 -1.75
N HIS A 411 0.46 11.33 -2.86
CA HIS A 411 1.87 11.05 -3.16
C HIS A 411 2.33 11.80 -4.43
N PRO A 412 2.45 13.15 -4.40
CA PRO A 412 2.68 13.96 -5.59
C PRO A 412 4.03 13.73 -6.28
N GLU A 413 5.01 13.17 -5.58
CA GLU A 413 6.35 12.89 -6.14
C GLU A 413 6.45 11.44 -6.69
N SER A 414 5.43 10.60 -6.47
CA SER A 414 5.40 9.22 -6.96
C SER A 414 4.52 9.10 -8.18
N ARG A 415 5.13 8.86 -9.35
CA ARG A 415 4.42 8.61 -10.61
C ARG A 415 3.54 7.37 -10.47
N ASN A 416 4.11 6.27 -10.00
CA ASN A 416 3.43 4.97 -10.03
C ASN A 416 2.29 4.86 -9.01
N SER A 417 2.34 5.63 -7.91
CA SER A 417 1.26 5.68 -6.92
C SER A 417 -0.04 6.29 -7.45
N LYS A 418 0.02 7.02 -8.57
CA LYS A 418 -1.16 7.63 -9.20
C LYS A 418 -2.04 6.62 -9.94
N LEU A 419 -1.46 5.52 -10.42
CA LEU A 419 -2.17 4.44 -11.08
C LEU A 419 -2.44 3.32 -10.09
N SER A 420 -3.71 3.00 -9.90
CA SER A 420 -4.17 1.93 -9.03
C SER A 420 -5.21 1.07 -9.75
N TYR A 421 -5.73 0.03 -9.10
CA TYR A 421 -6.82 -0.76 -9.65
C TYR A 421 -7.80 -1.25 -8.58
N ILE A 422 -9.03 -1.50 -9.03
CA ILE A 422 -10.10 -2.10 -8.23
C ILE A 422 -10.33 -3.51 -8.77
N VAL A 423 -10.40 -4.49 -7.88
CA VAL A 423 -10.78 -5.87 -8.25
C VAL A 423 -12.20 -6.15 -7.76
N LYS A 424 -13.02 -6.74 -8.62
CA LYS A 424 -14.34 -7.26 -8.28
C LYS A 424 -14.42 -8.74 -8.62
N PHE A 425 -14.99 -9.54 -7.73
CA PHE A 425 -15.20 -10.97 -7.97
C PHE A 425 -16.36 -11.50 -7.13
N ASN A 426 -16.82 -12.70 -7.44
CA ASN A 426 -17.75 -13.44 -6.61
C ASN A 426 -17.04 -14.57 -5.89
N VAL A 427 -17.38 -14.79 -4.62
CA VAL A 427 -17.26 -16.12 -4.01
C VAL A 427 -18.53 -16.88 -4.39
N THR A 428 -18.39 -17.83 -5.31
CA THR A 428 -19.48 -18.67 -5.80
C THR A 428 -19.47 -19.99 -5.08
N THR A 429 -20.64 -20.42 -4.61
CA THR A 429 -20.79 -21.70 -3.91
C THR A 429 -21.80 -22.60 -4.61
N THR A 430 -21.39 -23.85 -4.82
CA THR A 430 -22.22 -24.93 -5.35
C THR A 430 -22.57 -25.92 -4.23
N ARG A 431 -23.21 -27.04 -4.56
CA ARG A 431 -23.44 -28.12 -3.58
C ARG A 431 -22.14 -28.79 -3.10
N GLN A 432 -21.07 -28.74 -3.91
CA GLN A 432 -19.86 -29.52 -3.72
C GLN A 432 -18.68 -28.67 -3.27
N ASP A 433 -18.51 -27.49 -3.86
CA ASP A 433 -17.37 -26.61 -3.62
C ASP A 433 -17.71 -25.12 -3.76
N SER A 434 -16.78 -24.30 -3.26
CA SER A 434 -16.74 -22.84 -3.42
C SER A 434 -15.50 -22.43 -4.21
N TYR A 435 -15.58 -21.36 -4.98
CA TYR A 435 -14.52 -20.86 -5.86
C TYR A 435 -14.73 -19.38 -6.22
N ILE A 436 -13.70 -18.72 -6.74
CA ILE A 436 -13.80 -17.37 -7.32
C ILE A 436 -14.33 -17.45 -8.76
N SER A 437 -15.29 -16.59 -9.08
CA SER A 437 -15.78 -16.37 -10.44
C SER A 437 -16.00 -14.89 -10.73
N ALA A 438 -16.33 -14.55 -11.99
CA ALA A 438 -16.66 -13.20 -12.44
C ALA A 438 -15.61 -12.14 -12.03
N LEU A 439 -14.33 -12.53 -12.02
CA LEU A 439 -13.21 -11.63 -11.75
C LEU A 439 -13.14 -10.52 -12.79
N LYS A 440 -13.18 -9.28 -12.33
CA LYS A 440 -13.13 -8.05 -13.12
C LYS A 440 -12.14 -7.09 -12.48
N VAL A 441 -11.48 -6.31 -13.32
CA VAL A 441 -10.51 -5.30 -12.87
C VAL A 441 -10.83 -3.95 -13.52
N LEU A 442 -10.75 -2.88 -12.74
CA LEU A 442 -10.87 -1.52 -13.23
C LEU A 442 -9.61 -0.73 -12.87
N PRO A 443 -8.75 -0.37 -13.83
CA PRO A 443 -7.66 0.57 -13.60
C PRO A 443 -8.22 1.97 -13.31
N ILE A 444 -7.68 2.61 -12.28
CA ILE A 444 -8.09 3.92 -11.79
C ILE A 444 -6.89 4.85 -11.68
N TYR A 445 -7.16 6.15 -11.71
CA TYR A 445 -6.16 7.20 -11.54
C TYR A 445 -6.55 8.12 -10.38
N ILE A 446 -5.58 8.44 -9.52
CA ILE A 446 -5.77 9.33 -8.36
C ILE A 446 -5.43 10.76 -8.78
N VAL A 447 -6.46 11.60 -8.88
CA VAL A 447 -6.34 13.02 -9.21
C VAL A 447 -6.34 13.83 -7.92
N ASN A 448 -5.33 14.69 -7.76
CA ASN A 448 -5.27 15.69 -6.69
C ASN A 448 -5.04 17.07 -7.33
N GLU A 449 -6.04 17.55 -8.08
CA GLU A 449 -5.97 18.81 -8.80
C GLU A 449 -5.84 19.98 -7.82
N ASP A 450 -4.73 20.73 -7.90
CA ASP A 450 -4.48 21.93 -7.10
C ASP A 450 -5.27 23.11 -7.67
N LEU A 451 -6.28 23.57 -6.94
CA LEU A 451 -7.10 24.74 -7.27
C LEU A 451 -6.52 26.04 -6.69
N HIS A 452 -5.29 25.97 -6.19
CA HIS A 452 -4.57 26.98 -5.44
C HIS A 452 -5.17 27.25 -4.06
N ASN A 453 -4.42 27.97 -3.23
CA ASN A 453 -4.90 28.45 -1.93
C ASN A 453 -5.32 27.28 -1.04
N GLY A 454 -4.52 26.20 -1.07
CA GLY A 454 -4.73 24.90 -0.41
C GLY A 454 -6.06 24.20 -0.71
N LYS A 455 -6.82 24.65 -1.70
CA LYS A 455 -8.01 23.96 -2.20
C LYS A 455 -7.60 22.93 -3.22
N PHE A 456 -8.20 21.76 -3.13
CA PHE A 456 -7.99 20.68 -4.08
C PHE A 456 -9.32 20.12 -4.56
N ASN A 457 -9.31 19.58 -5.77
CA ASN A 457 -10.37 18.72 -6.29
C ASN A 457 -9.84 17.29 -6.40
N CYS A 458 -9.92 16.57 -5.28
CA CYS A 458 -9.45 15.20 -5.18
C CYS A 458 -10.51 14.22 -5.69
N ARG A 459 -10.13 13.40 -6.68
CA ARG A 459 -11.01 12.47 -7.39
C ARG A 459 -10.29 11.16 -7.65
N ILE A 460 -11.04 10.06 -7.59
CA ILE A 460 -10.63 8.77 -8.12
C ILE A 460 -11.44 8.54 -9.38
N VAL A 461 -10.74 8.38 -10.50
CA VAL A 461 -11.34 8.39 -11.83
C VAL A 461 -10.90 7.16 -12.59
N LYS A 462 -11.65 6.76 -13.63
CA LYS A 462 -11.24 5.63 -14.48
C LYS A 462 -10.00 6.03 -15.28
N PHE A 463 -8.96 5.20 -15.28
CA PHE A 463 -7.71 5.55 -15.93
C PHE A 463 -7.87 5.75 -17.45
N GLN A 464 -8.72 4.95 -18.10
CA GLN A 464 -9.05 5.14 -19.52
C GLN A 464 -9.59 6.55 -19.81
N ASN A 465 -10.48 7.09 -18.97
CA ASN A 465 -11.02 8.43 -19.20
C ASN A 465 -9.93 9.52 -19.15
N VAL A 466 -8.94 9.34 -18.27
CA VAL A 466 -7.78 10.23 -18.17
C VAL A 466 -6.91 10.16 -19.41
N LEU A 467 -6.70 8.96 -19.97
CA LEU A 467 -5.96 8.78 -21.22
C LEU A 467 -6.69 9.41 -22.40
N ASP A 468 -8.01 9.26 -22.47
CA ASP A 468 -8.84 9.77 -23.56
C ASP A 468 -8.93 11.31 -23.56
N ASN A 469 -8.94 11.93 -22.38
CA ASN A 469 -9.07 13.38 -22.23
C ASN A 469 -8.30 13.93 -21.01
N PRO A 470 -6.96 13.95 -21.04
CA PRO A 470 -6.14 14.33 -19.89
C PRO A 470 -6.34 15.78 -19.43
N ASP A 471 -6.77 16.67 -20.33
CA ASP A 471 -7.02 18.08 -20.03
C ASP A 471 -8.26 18.31 -19.16
N ALA A 472 -9.20 17.36 -19.11
CA ALA A 472 -10.41 17.45 -18.28
C ALA A 472 -10.16 17.17 -16.78
N TYR A 473 -8.96 16.71 -16.43
CA TYR A 473 -8.65 16.21 -15.09
C TYR A 473 -7.73 17.11 -14.27
N GLY A 474 -7.40 18.31 -14.77
CA GLY A 474 -6.58 19.27 -14.01
C GLY A 474 -5.16 18.75 -13.71
N LEU A 475 -4.65 17.85 -14.55
CA LEU A 475 -3.33 17.27 -14.42
C LEU A 475 -2.25 18.31 -14.73
N THR A 476 -1.13 18.22 -14.01
CA THR A 476 0.09 18.96 -14.33
C THR A 476 0.71 18.46 -15.65
N ASP A 477 1.57 19.26 -16.27
CA ASP A 477 2.30 18.86 -17.48
C ASP A 477 3.17 17.61 -17.25
N ILE A 478 3.72 17.47 -16.04
CA ILE A 478 4.50 16.30 -15.64
C ILE A 478 3.60 15.06 -15.60
N GLU A 479 2.46 15.12 -14.92
CA GLU A 479 1.51 14.00 -14.87
C GLU A 479 1.05 13.59 -16.27
N LYS A 480 0.71 14.55 -17.14
CA LYS A 480 0.33 14.27 -18.54
C LYS A 480 1.45 13.57 -19.31
N SER A 481 2.69 14.02 -19.13
CA SER A 481 3.86 13.41 -19.79
C SER A 481 4.13 11.97 -19.34
N GLN A 482 3.64 11.59 -18.15
CA GLN A 482 3.83 10.26 -17.57
C GLN A 482 2.74 9.25 -17.95
N LEU A 483 1.59 9.71 -18.46
CA LEU A 483 0.45 8.85 -18.81
C LEU A 483 0.83 7.71 -19.79
N PRO A 484 1.61 7.94 -20.87
CA PRO A 484 2.03 6.84 -21.76
C PRO A 484 2.87 5.78 -21.02
N HIS A 485 3.76 6.19 -20.12
CA HIS A 485 4.56 5.26 -19.31
C HIS A 485 3.68 4.44 -18.37
N LEU A 486 2.73 5.08 -17.68
CA LEU A 486 1.77 4.41 -16.82
C LEU A 486 0.91 3.40 -17.58
N ARG A 487 0.49 3.71 -18.81
CA ARG A 487 -0.23 2.78 -19.67
C ARG A 487 0.66 1.63 -20.12
N ASP A 488 1.78 1.93 -20.76
CA ASP A 488 2.55 0.94 -21.52
C ASP A 488 3.43 0.08 -20.61
N LYS A 489 4.15 0.71 -19.67
CA LYS A 489 5.08 0.01 -18.77
C LYS A 489 4.36 -0.52 -17.54
N VAL A 490 3.57 0.32 -16.87
CA VAL A 490 2.94 -0.10 -15.60
C VAL A 490 1.73 -1.00 -15.84
N TRP A 491 0.70 -0.52 -16.54
CA TRP A 491 -0.54 -1.29 -16.73
C TRP A 491 -0.36 -2.49 -17.68
N ASN A 492 0.23 -2.28 -18.85
CA ASN A 492 0.26 -3.30 -19.89
C ASN A 492 1.39 -4.33 -19.71
N GLU A 493 2.53 -3.96 -19.13
CA GLU A 493 3.68 -4.85 -18.95
C GLU A 493 3.73 -5.43 -17.52
N ILE A 494 3.97 -4.59 -16.50
CA ILE A 494 4.14 -5.03 -15.12
C ILE A 494 2.85 -5.67 -14.59
N LEU A 495 1.70 -5.01 -14.80
CA LEU A 495 0.39 -5.47 -14.35
C LEU A 495 -0.32 -6.34 -15.41
N SER A 496 0.44 -6.92 -16.35
CA SER A 496 -0.08 -7.75 -17.43
C SER A 496 -1.07 -8.86 -17.03
N PRO A 497 -0.98 -9.52 -15.86
CA PRO A 497 -2.01 -10.48 -15.45
C PRO A 497 -3.40 -9.87 -15.34
N LEU A 498 -3.48 -8.61 -14.89
CA LEU A 498 -4.71 -7.88 -14.64
C LEU A 498 -5.18 -7.12 -15.88
N SER A 499 -4.27 -6.49 -16.63
CA SER A 499 -4.63 -5.73 -17.83
C SER A 499 -5.15 -6.61 -18.96
N LYS A 500 -4.79 -7.90 -19.02
CA LYS A 500 -5.42 -8.88 -19.92
C LYS A 500 -6.94 -9.03 -19.69
N LEU A 501 -7.43 -8.76 -18.47
CA LEU A 501 -8.86 -8.79 -18.14
C LEU A 501 -9.57 -7.45 -18.43
N SER A 502 -8.81 -6.37 -18.58
CA SER A 502 -9.32 -5.00 -18.73
C SER A 502 -8.37 -4.21 -19.64
N PRO A 503 -8.37 -4.51 -20.95
CA PRO A 503 -7.43 -3.92 -21.89
C PRO A 503 -7.70 -2.43 -22.05
N ILE A 504 -6.63 -1.65 -22.00
CA ILE A 504 -6.60 -0.21 -22.33
C ILE A 504 -5.89 -0.06 -23.67
N ASN A 505 -6.48 0.70 -24.58
CA ASN A 505 -5.90 0.99 -25.90
C ASN A 505 -5.17 2.35 -25.92
#